data_AF-A0A7K1GK97-F1
#
_entry.id   AF-A0A7K1GK97-F1
#
_cell.length_a   1.000
_cell.length_b   1.000
_cell.length_c   1.000
_cell.angle_alpha   90.00
_cell.angle_beta   90.00
_cell.angle_gamma   90.00
#
_symmetry.space_group_name_H-M   'P 1'
#
loop_
_entity.id
_entity.type
_entity.pdbx_description
1 polymer ?
#
loop_
_entity_poly.entity_id
_entity_poly.type
_entity_poly.pdbx_seq_one_letter_code
_entity_poly.pdbx_strand_id
1 'polypeptide(L)'
;MKKLVYLFLVLFVMVSCQTKKPKPFIEEDTMEAILYDIAILYAINNSYVYTATNDSVPRLTMQSIFNKYQIDSLTFTTNNQYYINLNKGVYQEIQDKVYARIKLNQAMYELDDYVKRINEIDSNYVKAIRNSLIQQIEAKQDSMANATKGDLVPMEKIQPTE
;
A
#
# COMPACT_ATOMS: atom_id res chain seq x y z
N MET A 1 -4.38 44.48 51.91
CA MET A 1 -3.93 44.62 50.51
C MET A 1 -3.32 43.34 49.93
N LYS A 2 -2.45 42.60 50.65
CA LYS A 2 -1.81 41.35 50.15
C LYS A 2 -2.78 40.23 49.73
N LYS A 3 -3.93 40.09 50.40
CA LYS A 3 -4.95 39.06 50.09
C LYS A 3 -5.70 39.33 48.77
N LEU A 4 -5.91 40.60 48.42
CA LEU A 4 -6.55 40.99 47.16
C LEU A 4 -5.61 40.75 45.96
N VAL A 5 -4.30 41.00 46.15
CA VAL A 5 -3.28 40.70 45.13
C VAL A 5 -3.20 39.20 44.85
N TYR A 6 -3.25 38.36 45.89
CA TYR A 6 -3.33 36.90 45.72
C TYR A 6 -4.59 36.46 44.98
N LEU A 7 -5.75 37.09 45.28
CA LEU A 7 -7.00 36.82 44.58
C LEU A 7 -6.92 37.17 43.08
N PHE A 8 -6.38 38.33 42.74
CA PHE A 8 -6.19 38.75 41.35
C PHE A 8 -5.16 37.88 40.62
N LEU A 9 -4.09 37.44 41.28
CA LEU A 9 -3.10 36.53 40.72
C LEU A 9 -3.74 35.17 40.36
N VAL A 10 -4.56 34.62 41.26
CA VAL A 10 -5.29 33.36 41.02
C VAL A 10 -6.32 33.52 39.89
N LEU A 11 -7.02 34.65 39.82
CA LEU A 11 -7.98 34.94 38.75
C LEU A 11 -7.28 35.11 37.39
N PHE A 12 -6.09 35.70 37.36
CA PHE A 12 -5.32 35.92 36.12
C PHE A 12 -4.81 34.61 35.51
N VAL A 13 -4.48 33.61 36.34
CA VAL A 13 -4.09 32.27 35.86
C VAL A 13 -5.26 31.55 35.15
N MET A 14 -6.52 31.86 35.51
CA MET A 14 -7.70 31.19 34.94
C MET A 14 -8.14 31.71 33.56
N VAL A 15 -7.68 32.88 33.11
CA VAL A 15 -8.17 33.53 31.86
C VAL A 15 -7.27 33.24 30.64
N SER A 16 -6.14 32.54 30.82
CA SER A 16 -5.09 32.46 29.79
C SER A 16 -5.38 31.51 28.61
N CYS A 17 -6.41 30.66 28.66
CA CYS A 17 -6.60 29.65 27.61
C CYS A 17 -7.66 30.05 26.56
N GLN A 18 -7.35 31.04 25.73
CA GLN A 18 -8.02 31.16 24.42
C GLN A 18 -7.12 30.57 23.34
N THR A 19 -7.60 29.52 22.67
CA THR A 19 -6.91 28.84 21.57
C THR A 19 -6.93 29.72 20.32
N LYS A 20 -5.87 30.50 20.14
CA LYS A 20 -5.71 31.33 18.94
C LYS A 20 -5.38 30.43 17.74
N LYS A 21 -6.04 30.70 16.60
CA LYS A 21 -5.75 30.03 15.33
C LYS A 21 -4.29 30.28 14.94
N PRO A 22 -3.46 29.23 14.73
CA PRO A 22 -2.05 29.38 14.39
C PRO A 22 -1.84 30.09 13.04
N LYS A 23 -0.64 30.66 12.86
CA LYS A 23 -0.15 31.15 11.58
C LYS A 23 1.30 30.66 11.39
N PRO A 24 1.61 29.88 10.34
CA PRO A 24 0.71 29.40 9.29
C PRO A 24 -0.31 28.37 9.81
N PHE A 25 -1.48 28.32 9.16
CA PHE A 25 -2.57 27.42 9.53
C PHE A 25 -2.62 26.22 8.59
N ILE A 26 -2.81 25.03 9.16
CA ILE A 26 -3.02 23.78 8.42
C ILE A 26 -4.52 23.50 8.42
N GLU A 27 -5.14 23.47 7.25
CA GLU A 27 -6.55 23.09 7.09
C GLU A 27 -6.79 21.63 7.49
N GLU A 28 -8.03 21.30 7.85
CA GLU A 28 -8.39 20.02 8.45
C GLU A 28 -8.03 18.82 7.56
N ASP A 29 -8.35 18.90 6.27
CA ASP A 29 -8.04 17.84 5.30
C ASP A 29 -6.53 17.62 5.14
N THR A 30 -5.75 18.71 5.20
CA THR A 30 -4.28 18.62 5.17
C THR A 30 -3.75 18.00 6.47
N MET A 31 -4.35 18.33 7.62
CA MET A 31 -4.00 17.72 8.91
C MET A 31 -4.32 16.22 8.93
N GLU A 32 -5.46 15.79 8.39
CA GLU A 32 -5.82 14.38 8.19
C GLU A 32 -4.77 13.67 7.33
N ALA A 33 -4.38 14.24 6.19
CA ALA A 33 -3.35 13.67 5.33
C ALA A 33 -1.97 13.55 6.01
N ILE A 34 -1.57 14.57 6.79
CA ILE A 34 -0.32 14.55 7.57
C ILE A 34 -0.36 13.43 8.62
N LEU A 35 -1.44 13.35 9.39
CA LEU A 35 -1.60 12.34 10.45
C LEU A 35 -1.68 10.93 9.89
N TYR A 36 -2.31 10.75 8.72
CA TYR A 36 -2.28 9.49 7.97
C TYR A 36 -0.84 9.08 7.62
N ASP A 37 -0.06 9.97 7.01
CA ASP A 37 1.34 9.67 6.64
C ASP A 37 2.21 9.37 7.87
N ILE A 38 1.95 10.06 8.99
CA ILE A 38 2.61 9.79 10.27
C ILE A 38 2.26 8.37 10.75
N ALA A 39 1.00 7.96 10.70
CA ALA A 39 0.58 6.61 11.09
C ALA A 39 1.25 5.54 10.22
N ILE A 40 1.35 5.77 8.89
CA ILE A 40 2.06 4.89 7.97
C ILE A 40 3.55 4.84 8.28
N LEU A 41 4.19 5.99 8.55
CA LEU A 41 5.60 6.05 8.95
C LEU A 41 5.87 5.22 10.22
N TYR A 42 5.00 5.33 11.23
CA TYR A 42 5.11 4.52 12.44
C TYR A 42 4.93 3.02 12.14
N ALA A 43 3.98 2.64 11.29
CA ALA A 43 3.79 1.24 10.89
C ALA A 43 5.04 0.69 10.17
N ILE A 44 5.64 1.46 9.26
CA ILE A 44 6.87 1.10 8.55
C ILE A 44 8.03 0.93 9.54
N ASN A 45 8.24 1.92 10.43
CA ASN A 45 9.34 1.89 11.39
C ASN A 45 9.24 0.74 12.41
N ASN A 46 8.03 0.28 12.72
CA ASN A 46 7.79 -0.87 13.59
C ASN A 46 7.76 -2.21 12.84
N SER A 47 7.91 -2.21 11.51
CA SER A 47 7.98 -3.44 10.72
C SER A 47 9.40 -4.03 10.73
N TYR A 48 9.50 -5.35 10.92
CA TYR A 48 10.77 -6.08 11.04
C TYR A 48 11.71 -5.83 9.83
N VAL A 49 11.14 -5.71 8.63
CA VAL A 49 11.86 -5.51 7.36
C VAL A 49 12.70 -4.23 7.36
N TYR A 50 12.27 -3.19 8.08
CA TYR A 50 12.96 -1.90 8.13
C TYR A 50 14.02 -1.83 9.24
N THR A 51 13.98 -2.74 10.21
CA THR A 51 14.95 -2.82 11.31
C THR A 51 16.19 -3.66 10.98
N ALA A 52 16.11 -4.53 9.97
CA ALA A 52 17.18 -5.41 9.54
C ALA A 52 18.08 -4.71 8.50
N THR A 53 19.09 -3.96 8.98
CA THR A 53 20.38 -3.63 8.32
C THR A 53 20.42 -3.55 6.78
N ASN A 54 19.44 -2.91 6.16
CA ASN A 54 19.45 -2.65 4.73
C ASN A 54 19.73 -1.15 4.54
N ASP A 55 21.02 -0.78 4.69
CA ASP A 55 21.52 0.60 4.49
C ASP A 55 21.26 1.14 3.07
N SER A 56 20.75 0.31 2.17
CA SER A 56 20.34 0.62 0.81
C SER A 56 18.98 1.30 0.70
N VAL A 57 18.14 1.28 1.76
CA VAL A 57 16.81 1.91 1.75
C VAL A 57 16.86 3.26 2.48
N PRO A 58 16.55 4.38 1.81
CA PRO A 58 16.50 5.69 2.46
C PRO A 58 15.55 5.67 3.66
N ARG A 59 16.04 6.10 4.82
CA ARG A 59 15.21 6.12 6.01
C ARG A 59 14.16 7.24 5.90
N LEU A 60 12.90 6.87 5.76
CA LEU A 60 11.77 7.77 5.98
C LEU A 60 11.76 8.23 7.44
N THR A 61 11.59 9.53 7.64
CA THR A 61 11.54 10.17 8.96
C THR A 61 10.41 11.18 9.00
N MET A 62 10.17 11.78 10.17
CA MET A 62 9.25 12.92 10.30
C MET A 62 9.63 14.07 9.36
N GLN A 63 10.93 14.28 9.11
CA GLN A 63 11.38 15.30 8.16
C GLN A 63 10.90 15.03 6.73
N SER A 64 10.82 13.76 6.33
CA SER A 64 10.29 13.38 5.01
C SER A 64 8.83 13.81 4.85
N ILE A 65 8.03 13.69 5.91
CA ILE A 65 6.63 14.12 5.94
C ILE A 65 6.55 15.65 5.90
N PHE A 66 7.32 16.34 6.74
CA PHE A 66 7.34 17.80 6.78
C PHE A 66 7.72 18.41 5.42
N ASN A 67 8.72 17.82 4.75
CA ASN A 67 9.11 18.22 3.39
C ASN A 67 7.97 18.00 2.37
N LYS A 68 7.24 16.89 2.45
CA LYS A 68 6.11 16.58 1.54
C LYS A 68 5.00 17.65 1.62
N TYR A 69 4.69 18.13 2.83
CA TYR A 69 3.65 19.12 3.06
C TYR A 69 4.14 20.57 3.12
N GLN A 70 5.44 20.80 2.90
CA GLN A 70 6.07 22.14 2.97
C GLN A 70 5.83 22.84 4.32
N ILE A 71 5.87 22.07 5.41
CA ILE A 71 5.74 22.57 6.79
C ILE A 71 7.00 22.29 7.58
N ASP A 72 7.17 22.96 8.72
CA ASP A 72 8.18 22.62 9.71
C ASP A 72 7.56 21.98 10.96
N SER A 73 8.43 21.48 11.85
CA SER A 73 8.01 20.83 13.09
C SER A 73 7.21 21.74 14.01
N LEU A 74 7.53 23.04 14.02
CA LEU A 74 6.86 24.04 14.85
C LEU A 74 5.44 24.31 14.35
N THR A 75 5.27 24.44 13.03
CA THR A 75 4.00 24.61 12.34
C THR A 75 3.10 23.42 12.60
N PHE A 76 3.62 22.19 12.45
CA PHE A 76 2.87 20.98 12.77
C PHE A 76 2.45 20.97 14.24
N THR A 77 3.39 21.14 15.18
CA THR A 77 3.12 21.05 16.62
C THR A 77 2.07 22.06 17.07
N THR A 78 2.17 23.30 16.57
CA THR A 78 1.26 24.39 16.93
C THR A 78 -0.15 24.16 16.37
N ASN A 79 -0.27 23.67 15.12
CA ASN A 79 -1.56 23.32 14.53
C ASN A 79 -2.17 22.06 15.17
N ASN A 80 -1.37 21.03 15.45
CA ASN A 80 -1.82 19.84 16.15
C ASN A 80 -2.39 20.20 17.53
N GLN A 81 -1.68 21.03 18.29
CA GLN A 81 -2.15 21.52 19.59
C GLN A 81 -3.42 22.38 19.47
N TYR A 82 -3.55 23.18 18.40
CA TYR A 82 -4.78 23.92 18.12
C TYR A 82 -5.98 22.99 17.92
N TYR A 83 -5.83 21.93 17.11
CA TYR A 83 -6.91 20.96 16.90
C TYR A 83 -7.24 20.16 18.16
N ILE A 84 -6.24 19.74 18.95
CA ILE A 84 -6.45 19.04 20.23
C ILE A 84 -7.27 19.90 21.20
N ASN A 85 -7.00 21.20 21.25
CA ASN A 85 -7.65 22.11 22.18
C ASN A 85 -8.97 22.70 21.65
N LEU A 86 -9.43 22.30 20.46
CA LEU A 86 -10.77 22.62 19.98
C LEU A 86 -11.78 21.74 20.73
N ASN A 87 -12.53 22.33 21.68
CA ASN A 87 -13.56 21.67 22.50
C ASN A 87 -14.77 21.09 21.71
N LYS A 88 -14.66 20.92 20.39
CA LYS A 88 -15.75 20.55 19.48
C LYS A 88 -15.67 19.11 18.97
N GLY A 89 -14.71 18.30 19.44
CA GLY A 89 -14.52 16.93 18.92
C GLY A 89 -13.84 16.87 17.55
N VAL A 90 -13.47 18.00 16.96
CA VAL A 90 -12.82 18.09 15.63
C VAL A 90 -11.57 17.22 15.55
N TYR A 91 -10.73 17.19 16.59
CA TYR A 91 -9.56 16.33 16.59
C TYR A 91 -9.93 14.84 16.50
N GLN A 92 -11.00 14.42 17.18
CA GLN A 92 -11.49 13.05 17.09
C GLN A 92 -12.01 12.74 15.68
N GLU A 93 -12.76 13.66 15.06
CA GLU A 93 -13.24 13.50 13.69
C GLU A 93 -12.08 13.33 12.69
N ILE A 94 -11.00 14.10 12.85
CA ILE A 94 -9.79 13.94 12.05
C ILE A 94 -9.19 12.54 12.25
N GLN A 95 -9.07 12.07 13.50
CA GLN A 95 -8.53 10.73 13.80
C GLN A 95 -9.43 9.62 13.23
N ASP A 96 -10.74 9.77 13.30
CA ASP A 96 -11.70 8.82 12.75
C ASP A 96 -11.58 8.74 11.22
N LYS A 97 -11.40 9.88 10.54
CA LYS A 97 -11.10 9.93 9.09
C LYS A 97 -9.79 9.22 8.76
N VAL A 98 -8.71 9.45 9.52
CA VAL A 98 -7.43 8.76 9.36
C VAL A 98 -7.62 7.24 9.51
N TYR A 99 -8.34 6.80 10.54
CA TYR A 99 -8.60 5.38 10.79
C TYR A 99 -9.42 4.74 9.65
N ALA A 100 -10.49 5.41 9.21
CA ALA A 100 -11.31 4.96 8.10
C ALA A 100 -10.50 4.81 6.81
N ARG A 101 -9.61 5.77 6.53
CA ARG A 101 -8.71 5.73 5.37
C ARG A 101 -7.73 4.56 5.44
N ILE A 102 -7.15 4.29 6.61
CA ILE A 102 -6.29 3.11 6.82
C ILE A 102 -7.07 1.83 6.54
N LYS A 103 -8.29 1.70 7.07
CA LYS A 103 -9.13 0.51 6.87
C LYS A 103 -9.53 0.30 5.41
N LEU A 104 -9.87 1.38 4.72
CA LEU A 104 -10.18 1.32 3.29
C LEU A 104 -8.98 0.82 2.49
N ASN A 105 -7.78 1.38 2.74
CA ASN A 105 -6.57 0.98 2.04
C ASN A 105 -6.15 -0.47 2.35
N GLN A 106 -6.39 -0.96 3.57
CA GLN A 106 -6.20 -2.36 3.92
C GLN A 106 -7.13 -3.27 3.10
N ALA A 107 -8.43 -2.96 3.06
CA ALA A 107 -9.40 -3.74 2.29
C ALA A 107 -9.11 -3.73 0.79
N MET A 108 -8.66 -2.59 0.24
CA MET A 108 -8.23 -2.50 -1.16
C MET A 108 -7.04 -3.40 -1.44
N TYR A 109 -6.04 -3.43 -0.56
CA TYR A 109 -4.89 -4.31 -0.71
C TYR A 109 -5.27 -5.80 -0.65
N GLU A 110 -6.16 -6.18 0.26
CA GLU A 110 -6.67 -7.56 0.35
C GLU A 110 -7.43 -7.96 -0.91
N LEU A 111 -8.22 -7.05 -1.48
CA LEU A 111 -8.93 -7.26 -2.74
C LEU A 111 -7.96 -7.42 -3.91
N ASP A 112 -6.94 -6.59 -4.00
CA ASP A 112 -5.91 -6.66 -5.04
C ASP A 112 -5.14 -8.00 -4.98
N ASP A 113 -4.78 -8.48 -3.77
CA ASP A 113 -4.16 -9.80 -3.58
C ASP A 113 -5.09 -10.93 -4.04
N TYR A 114 -6.39 -10.85 -3.71
CA TYR A 114 -7.38 -11.82 -4.14
C TYR A 114 -7.52 -11.87 -5.66
N VAL A 115 -7.65 -10.71 -6.32
CA VAL A 115 -7.74 -10.61 -7.79
C VAL A 115 -6.48 -11.18 -8.44
N LYS A 116 -5.30 -10.90 -7.89
CA LYS A 116 -4.04 -11.46 -8.39
C LYS A 116 -4.04 -12.98 -8.36
N ARG A 117 -4.48 -13.60 -7.25
CA ARG A 117 -4.57 -15.06 -7.13
C ARG A 117 -5.53 -15.68 -8.14
N ILE A 118 -6.68 -15.06 -8.39
CA ILE A 118 -7.62 -15.53 -9.43
C ILE A 118 -6.95 -15.53 -10.80
N ASN A 119 -6.30 -14.43 -11.16
CA ASN A 119 -5.62 -14.32 -12.45
C ASN A 119 -4.48 -15.33 -12.61
N GLU A 120 -3.77 -15.64 -11.51
CA GLU A 120 -2.75 -16.70 -11.50
C GLU A 120 -3.37 -18.09 -11.71
N ILE A 121 -4.51 -18.39 -11.09
CA ILE A 121 -5.25 -19.64 -11.27
C ILE A 121 -5.72 -19.79 -12.72
N ASP A 122 -6.36 -18.76 -13.29
CA ASP A 122 -6.83 -18.78 -14.68
C ASP A 122 -5.66 -18.98 -15.65
N SER A 123 -4.54 -18.28 -15.44
CA SER A 123 -3.31 -18.45 -16.22
C SER A 123 -2.76 -19.87 -16.16
N ASN A 124 -2.75 -20.47 -14.97
CA ASN A 124 -2.26 -21.85 -14.77
C ASN A 124 -3.18 -22.88 -15.41
N TYR A 125 -4.49 -22.71 -15.31
CA TYR A 125 -5.47 -23.57 -15.97
C TYR A 125 -5.34 -23.52 -17.50
N VAL A 126 -5.23 -22.32 -18.08
CA VAL A 126 -5.03 -22.14 -19.52
C VAL A 126 -3.70 -22.75 -19.98
N LYS A 127 -2.62 -22.60 -19.21
CA LYS A 127 -1.34 -23.26 -19.49
C LYS A 127 -1.45 -24.78 -19.47
N ALA A 128 -2.16 -25.34 -18.49
CA ALA A 128 -2.36 -26.79 -18.40
C ALA A 128 -3.12 -27.35 -19.62
N ILE A 129 -4.17 -26.66 -20.07
CA ILE A 129 -4.90 -27.03 -21.30
C ILE A 129 -3.99 -26.91 -22.52
N ARG A 130 -3.23 -25.81 -22.66
CA ARG A 130 -2.29 -25.64 -23.79
C ARG A 130 -1.30 -26.81 -23.84
N ASN A 131 -0.70 -27.17 -22.70
CA ASN A 131 0.29 -28.23 -22.63
C ASN A 131 -0.32 -29.60 -22.97
N SER A 132 -1.54 -29.89 -22.48
CA SER A 132 -2.21 -31.15 -22.81
C SER A 132 -2.61 -31.25 -24.29
N LEU A 133 -2.96 -30.13 -24.92
CA LEU A 133 -3.22 -30.07 -26.35
C LEU A 133 -1.95 -30.27 -27.18
N ILE A 134 -0.83 -29.65 -26.78
CA ILE A 134 0.48 -29.84 -27.44
C ILE A 134 0.87 -31.32 -27.41
N GLN A 135 0.77 -31.97 -26.24
CA GLN A 135 1.09 -33.38 -26.09
C GLN A 135 0.23 -34.28 -27.01
N GLN A 136 -1.06 -33.97 -27.15
CA GLN A 136 -1.95 -34.70 -28.06
C GLN A 136 -1.56 -34.49 -29.54
N ILE A 137 -1.14 -33.29 -29.91
CA ILE A 137 -0.69 -32.98 -31.29
C ILE A 137 0.60 -33.74 -31.60
N GLU A 138 1.58 -33.72 -30.69
CA GLU A 138 2.86 -34.43 -30.84
C GLU A 138 2.64 -35.94 -30.98
N ALA A 139 1.85 -36.55 -30.08
CA ALA A 139 1.53 -37.98 -30.14
C ALA A 139 0.84 -38.36 -31.46
N LYS A 140 -0.02 -37.49 -32.00
CA LYS A 140 -0.67 -37.71 -33.29
C LYS A 140 0.30 -37.60 -34.46
N GLN A 141 1.23 -36.64 -34.43
CA GLN A 141 2.27 -36.49 -35.46
C GLN A 141 3.19 -37.73 -35.52
N ASP A 142 3.63 -38.23 -34.37
CA ASP A 142 4.47 -39.43 -34.29
C ASP A 142 3.75 -40.67 -34.84
N SER A 143 2.45 -40.81 -34.56
CA SER A 143 1.65 -41.91 -35.11
C SER A 143 1.51 -41.85 -36.64
N MET A 144 1.38 -40.65 -37.22
CA MET A 144 1.26 -40.44 -38.66
C MET A 144 2.59 -40.65 -39.40
N ALA A 145 3.71 -40.27 -38.79
CA ALA A 145 5.06 -40.49 -39.32
C ALA A 145 5.44 -41.97 -39.35
N ASN A 146 4.95 -42.77 -38.40
CA ASN A 146 5.16 -44.21 -38.37
C ASN A 146 4.24 -44.97 -39.34
N ALA A 147 3.01 -44.48 -39.57
CA ALA A 147 2.10 -45.05 -40.57
C ALA A 147 2.63 -44.92 -42.01
N THR A 148 3.26 -43.78 -42.34
CA THR A 148 3.82 -43.54 -43.69
C THR A 148 5.10 -44.33 -44.00
N LYS A 149 5.79 -44.87 -42.98
CA LYS A 149 6.93 -45.77 -43.17
C LYS A 149 6.54 -47.23 -43.41
N GLY A 150 5.30 -47.62 -43.07
CA GLY A 150 4.80 -48.99 -43.21
C GLY A 150 4.36 -49.39 -44.62
N ASP A 151 4.02 -48.42 -45.49
CA ASP A 151 3.37 -48.67 -46.78
C ASP A 151 4.29 -48.49 -48.01
N LEU A 152 5.59 -48.29 -47.83
CA LEU A 152 6.54 -48.29 -48.96
C LEU A 152 6.90 -49.74 -49.33
N VAL A 153 6.01 -50.41 -50.07
CA VAL A 153 6.35 -51.64 -50.80
C VAL A 153 7.42 -51.29 -51.84
N PRO A 154 8.62 -51.90 -51.81
CA PRO A 154 9.62 -51.67 -52.85
C PRO A 154 9.05 -52.12 -54.20
N MET A 155 9.04 -51.21 -55.19
CA MET A 155 8.78 -51.58 -56.58
C MET A 155 9.84 -52.60 -57.02
N GLU A 156 9.49 -53.88 -56.97
CA GLU A 156 10.34 -54.96 -57.45
C GLU A 156 10.58 -54.76 -58.95
N LYS A 157 11.85 -54.54 -59.31
CA LYS A 157 12.25 -54.37 -60.70
C LYS A 157 11.99 -55.67 -61.44
N ILE A 158 10.98 -55.68 -62.30
CA ILE A 158 10.76 -56.75 -63.27
C ILE A 158 11.98 -56.79 -64.19
N GLN A 159 12.82 -57.81 -64.05
CA GLN A 159 13.86 -58.11 -65.04
C GLN A 159 13.29 -59.05 -66.12
N PRO A 160 13.57 -58.82 -67.41
CA PRO A 160 13.11 -59.70 -68.47
C PRO A 160 13.94 -60.98 -68.51
N THR A 161 13.24 -62.11 -68.62
CA THR A 161 13.78 -63.46 -68.79
C THR A 161 14.31 -63.67 -70.21
N GLU A 162 15.55 -64.17 -70.32
CA GLU A 162 16.04 -65.01 -71.42
C GLU A 162 16.81 -66.22 -70.85
#